data_AF-A0A1Q8BT70-F1
#
_entry.id   AF-A0A1Q8BT70-F1
#
_cell.length_a   1.000
_cell.length_b   1.000
_cell.length_c   1.000
_cell.angle_alpha   90.00
_cell.angle_beta   90.00
_cell.angle_gamma   90.00
#
_symmetry.space_group_name_H-M   'P 1'
#
loop_
_entity.id
_entity.type
_entity.pdbx_description
1 polymer ?
#
loop_
_entity_poly.entity_id
_entity_poly.type
_entity_poly.pdbx_seq_one_letter_code
_entity_poly.pdbx_strand_id
1 'polypeptide(L)'
;MVWARRWPDWVPFAAAGWGGLYAAVQVTWVVGEVDVRWSPRVSYPPALQLLLAALAVLVALGCLATRREFGRRMRGALLTSLVATIPVFTLGMASLPAYFVTLVSFAGVESATGLAQVLVNAVGTVLLVFVAISYRRRLRGRCPRCGQAHPGTGDGPRVPRLLPLLPAWLAAVGLSVYGVLLLIFASLAAAGVLPGPAIEPPFTSSSGITWMVAFGGLAFGGLGFALITAARSYATRSRPVCAAHLPEHGPADTSARPAPALRATPRTPTDAPPPGRRP
;
A
#
# COMPACT_ATOMS: atom_id res chain seq x y z
N MET A 1 20.01 14.23 13.56
CA MET A 1 18.83 14.14 12.67
C MET A 1 17.74 13.29 13.32
N VAL A 2 16.83 13.89 14.08
CA VAL A 2 15.77 13.22 14.87
C VAL A 2 14.41 13.20 14.12
N TRP A 3 14.35 13.81 12.94
CA TRP A 3 13.13 14.02 12.15
C TRP A 3 12.43 12.71 11.70
N ALA A 4 13.17 11.61 11.57
CA ALA A 4 12.62 10.35 11.08
C ALA A 4 11.83 9.53 12.14
N ARG A 5 11.79 9.93 13.42
CA ARG A 5 11.21 9.12 14.52
C ARG A 5 9.79 9.51 14.96
N ARG A 6 9.15 10.47 14.31
CA ARG A 6 7.71 10.70 14.48
C ARG A 6 7.03 10.31 13.18
N TRP A 7 6.19 9.26 13.23
CA TRP A 7 5.29 8.96 12.11
C TRP A 7 4.59 10.25 11.72
N PRO A 8 4.52 10.61 10.43
CA PRO A 8 4.56 12.01 10.17
C PRO A 8 3.21 12.65 10.46
N ASP A 9 3.18 13.44 11.53
CA ASP A 9 2.06 14.30 11.87
C ASP A 9 1.75 15.31 10.75
N TRP A 10 2.72 15.52 9.86
CA TRP A 10 2.58 16.32 8.64
C TRP A 10 1.72 15.68 7.55
N VAL A 11 1.52 14.34 7.54
CA VAL A 11 0.83 13.67 6.42
C VAL A 11 -0.57 14.23 6.17
N PRO A 12 -1.45 14.41 7.17
CA PRO A 12 -2.77 14.98 6.93
C PRO A 12 -2.72 16.43 6.41
N PHE A 13 -1.72 17.22 6.82
CA PHE A 13 -1.52 18.57 6.32
C PHE A 13 -1.01 18.59 4.88
N ALA A 14 -0.08 17.70 4.53
CA ALA A 14 0.38 17.55 3.15
C ALA A 14 -0.73 17.05 2.23
N ALA A 15 -1.55 16.09 2.68
CA ALA A 15 -2.72 15.63 1.93
C ALA A 15 -3.75 16.76 1.74
N ALA A 16 -3.96 17.60 2.76
CA ALA A 16 -4.86 18.74 2.66
C ALA A 16 -4.32 19.83 1.72
N GLY A 17 -3.02 20.16 1.83
CA GLY A 17 -2.34 21.08 0.92
C GLY A 17 -2.36 20.58 -0.52
N TRP A 18 -2.15 19.28 -0.73
CA TRP A 18 -2.31 18.65 -2.04
C TRP A 18 -3.74 18.80 -2.57
N GLY A 19 -4.77 18.54 -1.76
CA GLY A 19 -6.16 18.66 -2.23
C GLY A 19 -6.53 20.09 -2.61
N GLY A 20 -6.02 21.10 -1.88
CA GLY A 20 -6.15 22.50 -2.24
C GLY A 20 -5.43 22.87 -3.54
N LEU A 21 -4.16 22.44 -3.68
CA LEU A 21 -3.38 22.62 -4.90
C LEU A 21 -4.05 21.96 -6.11
N TYR A 22 -4.52 20.72 -5.95
CA TYR A 22 -5.23 19.96 -6.97
C TYR A 22 -6.44 20.73 -7.48
N ALA A 23 -7.29 21.19 -6.56
CA ALA A 23 -8.49 21.92 -6.90
C ALA A 23 -8.18 23.23 -7.62
N ALA A 24 -7.16 23.98 -7.15
CA ALA A 24 -6.72 25.21 -7.80
C ALA A 24 -6.23 24.95 -9.23
N VAL A 25 -5.44 23.91 -9.46
CA VAL A 25 -4.96 23.52 -10.79
C VAL A 25 -6.12 23.18 -11.72
N GLN A 26 -7.06 22.34 -11.27
CA GLN A 26 -8.24 21.99 -12.09
C GLN A 26 -9.07 23.22 -12.46
N VAL A 27 -9.38 24.08 -11.48
CA VAL A 27 -10.17 25.30 -11.73
C VAL A 27 -9.42 26.24 -12.69
N THR A 28 -8.10 26.37 -12.55
CA THR A 28 -7.29 27.20 -13.44
C THR A 28 -7.32 26.67 -14.88
N TRP A 29 -7.26 25.36 -15.07
CA TRP A 29 -7.38 24.75 -16.40
C TRP A 29 -8.76 24.95 -17.01
N VAL A 30 -9.83 24.77 -16.23
CA VAL A 30 -11.20 25.03 -16.71
C VAL A 30 -11.37 26.50 -17.12
N VAL A 31 -10.94 27.44 -16.29
CA VAL A 31 -11.08 28.88 -16.55
C VAL A 31 -10.19 29.34 -17.71
N GLY A 32 -8.99 28.77 -17.84
CA GLY A 32 -8.07 29.07 -18.93
C GLY A 32 -8.33 28.29 -20.22
N GLU A 33 -9.43 27.53 -20.29
CA GLU A 33 -9.78 26.65 -21.42
C GLU A 33 -8.63 25.72 -21.85
N VAL A 34 -7.83 25.29 -20.86
CA VAL A 34 -6.67 24.44 -21.09
C VAL A 34 -7.13 23.01 -21.32
N ASP A 35 -6.82 22.50 -22.51
CA ASP A 35 -7.12 21.12 -22.89
C ASP A 35 -6.23 20.13 -22.13
N VAL A 36 -6.83 19.39 -21.18
CA VAL A 36 -6.16 18.32 -20.43
C VAL A 36 -6.52 17.00 -21.07
N ARG A 37 -5.55 16.40 -21.76
CA ARG A 37 -5.76 15.16 -22.50
C ARG A 37 -5.56 13.95 -21.59
N TRP A 38 -6.59 13.11 -21.51
CA TRP A 38 -6.53 11.79 -20.88
C TRP A 38 -5.89 10.77 -21.83
N SER A 39 -6.21 10.87 -23.12
CA SER A 39 -5.61 10.10 -24.20
C SER A 39 -5.38 11.01 -25.42
N PRO A 40 -4.64 10.56 -26.46
CA PRO A 40 -4.35 11.38 -27.63
C PRO A 40 -5.59 11.96 -28.32
N ARG A 41 -6.76 11.34 -28.13
CA ARG A 41 -8.03 11.74 -28.76
C ARG A 41 -9.13 12.14 -27.77
N VAL A 42 -8.89 11.99 -26.47
CA VAL A 42 -9.93 12.21 -25.45
C VAL A 42 -9.45 13.22 -24.42
N SER A 43 -10.12 14.35 -24.42
CA SER A 43 -9.96 15.44 -23.46
C SER A 43 -10.87 15.25 -22.26
N TYR A 44 -10.42 15.69 -21.09
CA TYR A 44 -11.27 15.74 -19.91
C TYR A 44 -12.40 16.76 -20.11
N PRO A 45 -13.67 16.39 -19.94
CA PRO A 45 -14.74 17.36 -19.94
C PRO A 45 -14.59 18.29 -18.72
N PRO A 46 -14.84 19.61 -18.84
CA PRO A 46 -14.69 20.57 -17.75
C PRO A 46 -15.47 20.17 -16.48
N ALA A 47 -16.68 19.61 -16.65
CA ALA A 47 -17.50 19.13 -15.55
C ALA A 47 -16.80 18.04 -14.72
N LEU A 48 -16.05 17.13 -15.36
CA LEU A 48 -15.31 16.09 -14.66
C LEU A 48 -14.10 16.67 -13.91
N GLN A 49 -13.42 17.68 -14.47
CA GLN A 49 -12.34 18.39 -13.77
C GLN A 49 -12.84 19.08 -12.49
N LEU A 50 -13.98 19.76 -12.57
CA LEU A 50 -14.62 20.40 -11.41
C LEU A 50 -15.07 19.37 -10.36
N LEU A 51 -15.59 18.22 -10.80
CA LEU A 51 -15.97 17.13 -9.89
C LEU A 51 -14.73 16.55 -9.16
N LEU A 52 -13.62 16.35 -9.86
CA LEU A 52 -12.35 15.92 -9.26
C LEU A 52 -11.80 16.97 -8.28
N ALA A 53 -11.92 18.26 -8.63
CA ALA A 53 -11.55 19.36 -7.75
C ALA A 53 -12.37 19.36 -6.44
N ALA A 54 -13.70 19.25 -6.56
CA ALA A 54 -14.60 19.17 -5.41
C ALA A 54 -14.28 17.95 -4.53
N LEU A 55 -14.03 16.79 -5.14
CA LEU A 55 -13.65 15.57 -4.44
C LEU A 55 -12.31 15.74 -3.70
N ALA A 56 -11.33 16.39 -4.31
CA ALA A 56 -10.04 16.68 -3.69
C ALA A 56 -10.19 17.58 -2.45
N VAL A 57 -11.03 18.63 -2.52
CA VAL A 57 -11.35 19.50 -1.39
C VAL A 57 -12.04 18.73 -0.26
N LEU A 58 -13.05 17.92 -0.58
CA LEU A 58 -13.77 17.12 0.43
C LEU A 58 -12.82 16.17 1.17
N VAL A 59 -11.91 15.52 0.44
CA VAL A 59 -10.92 14.64 1.04
C VAL A 59 -9.87 15.41 1.83
N ALA A 60 -9.43 16.60 1.38
CA ALA A 60 -8.55 17.46 2.16
C ALA A 60 -9.15 17.82 3.52
N LEU A 61 -10.43 18.21 3.53
CA LEU A 61 -11.18 18.47 4.77
C LEU A 61 -11.30 17.21 5.63
N GLY A 62 -11.59 16.06 5.02
CA GLY A 62 -11.61 14.76 5.70
C GLY A 62 -10.26 14.38 6.32
N CYS A 63 -9.15 14.68 5.64
CA CYS A 63 -7.80 14.45 6.13
C CYS A 63 -7.52 15.28 7.39
N LEU A 64 -7.87 16.58 7.39
CA LEU A 64 -7.77 17.44 8.57
C LEU A 64 -8.69 16.96 9.70
N ALA A 65 -9.91 16.52 9.37
CA ALA A 65 -10.86 15.98 10.31
C ALA A 65 -10.31 14.72 11.03
N THR A 66 -9.48 13.89 10.38
CA THR A 66 -8.89 12.71 11.03
C THR A 66 -8.01 13.00 12.26
N ARG A 67 -7.68 14.27 12.52
CA ARG A 67 -6.95 14.74 13.71
C ARG A 67 -7.86 15.01 14.92
N ARG A 68 -9.16 15.20 14.70
CA ARG A 68 -10.12 15.52 15.79
C ARG A 68 -10.71 14.25 16.38
N GLU A 69 -11.02 14.30 17.67
CA GLU A 69 -11.69 13.21 18.35
C GLU A 69 -13.17 13.19 17.98
N PHE A 70 -13.52 12.34 17.02
CA PHE A 70 -14.92 12.16 16.62
C PHE A 70 -15.54 10.90 17.22
N GLY A 71 -16.87 10.88 17.31
CA GLY A 71 -17.64 9.67 17.66
C GLY A 71 -17.50 8.55 16.62
N ARG A 72 -17.88 7.32 16.98
CA ARG A 72 -17.75 6.10 16.14
C ARG A 72 -18.36 6.24 14.73
N ARG A 73 -19.50 6.93 14.59
CA ARG A 73 -20.20 7.10 13.29
C ARG A 73 -19.39 7.91 12.29
N MET A 74 -18.97 9.12 12.69
CA MET A 74 -18.13 9.99 11.86
C MET A 74 -16.81 9.32 11.52
N ARG A 75 -16.27 8.50 12.44
CA ARG A 75 -15.04 7.76 12.16
C ARG A 75 -15.19 6.76 11.02
N GLY A 76 -16.32 6.06 10.97
CA GLY A 76 -16.67 5.15 9.88
C GLY A 76 -16.84 5.91 8.56
N ALA A 77 -17.58 7.02 8.57
CA ALA A 77 -17.80 7.86 7.39
C ALA A 77 -16.50 8.40 6.76
N LEU A 78 -15.55 8.85 7.59
CA LEU A 78 -14.24 9.30 7.11
C LEU A 78 -13.43 8.15 6.49
N LEU A 79 -13.50 6.95 7.08
CA LEU A 79 -12.82 5.78 6.54
C LEU A 79 -13.43 5.34 5.20
N THR A 80 -14.76 5.30 5.11
CA THR A 80 -15.46 4.94 3.86
C THR A 80 -15.20 5.96 2.77
N SER A 81 -15.19 7.26 3.10
CA SER A 81 -14.81 8.32 2.16
C SER A 81 -13.38 8.12 1.62
N LEU A 82 -12.39 7.94 2.50
CA LEU A 82 -11.01 7.67 2.06
C LEU A 82 -10.90 6.43 1.18
N VAL A 83 -11.58 5.34 1.56
CA VAL A 83 -11.56 4.08 0.80
C VAL A 83 -12.24 4.24 -0.56
N ALA A 84 -13.29 5.06 -0.66
CA ALA A 84 -13.99 5.31 -1.92
C ALA A 84 -13.19 6.22 -2.87
N THR A 85 -12.48 7.22 -2.32
CA THR A 85 -11.77 8.21 -3.13
C THR A 85 -10.40 7.74 -3.63
N ILE A 86 -9.70 6.87 -2.88
CA ILE A 86 -8.41 6.32 -3.30
C ILE A 86 -8.48 5.66 -4.70
N PRO A 87 -9.45 4.77 -5.01
CA PRO A 87 -9.61 4.20 -6.34
C PRO A 87 -9.78 5.24 -7.46
N VAL A 88 -10.49 6.34 -7.20
CA VAL A 88 -10.72 7.40 -8.20
C VAL A 88 -9.39 8.03 -8.62
N PHE A 89 -8.57 8.46 -7.66
CA PHE A 89 -7.26 9.05 -7.95
C PHE A 89 -6.23 8.01 -8.43
N THR A 90 -6.37 6.75 -8.00
CA THR A 90 -5.54 5.64 -8.51
C THR A 90 -5.83 5.37 -9.98
N LEU A 91 -7.10 5.38 -10.38
CA LEU A 91 -7.48 5.25 -11.79
C LEU A 91 -6.88 6.39 -12.61
N GLY A 92 -6.87 7.61 -12.05
CA GLY A 92 -6.22 8.79 -12.63
C GLY A 92 -4.70 8.66 -12.88
N MET A 93 -4.06 7.61 -12.35
CA MET A 93 -2.65 7.27 -12.61
C MET A 93 -2.45 6.14 -13.62
N ALA A 94 -3.51 5.56 -14.18
CA ALA A 94 -3.40 4.36 -15.00
C ALA A 94 -2.44 4.51 -16.20
N SER A 95 -2.25 5.72 -16.71
CA SER A 95 -1.33 6.05 -17.81
C SER A 95 0.13 6.31 -17.38
N LEU A 96 0.44 6.33 -16.08
CA LEU A 96 1.80 6.57 -15.56
C LEU A 96 2.84 5.61 -16.14
N PRO A 97 2.59 4.29 -16.26
CA PRO A 97 3.54 3.37 -16.88
C PRO A 97 3.82 3.72 -18.35
N ALA A 98 2.81 4.17 -19.10
CA ALA A 98 2.98 4.57 -20.49
C ALA A 98 3.90 5.80 -20.58
N TYR A 99 3.64 6.84 -19.79
CA TYR A 99 4.51 8.02 -19.72
C TYR A 99 5.94 7.67 -19.31
N PHE A 100 6.12 6.73 -18.37
CA PHE A 100 7.44 6.28 -17.96
C PHE A 100 8.20 5.62 -19.13
N VAL A 101 7.56 4.71 -19.87
CA VAL A 101 8.16 4.06 -21.05
C VAL A 101 8.51 5.10 -22.11
N THR A 102 7.63 6.05 -22.39
CA THR A 102 7.87 7.12 -23.38
C THR A 102 9.08 7.98 -22.99
N LEU A 103 9.18 8.37 -21.72
CA LEU A 103 10.30 9.17 -21.20
C LEU A 103 11.63 8.41 -21.27
N VAL A 104 11.65 7.14 -20.86
CA VAL A 104 12.85 6.29 -20.91
C VAL A 104 13.30 6.01 -22.35
N SER A 105 12.34 5.94 -23.27
CA SER A 105 12.61 5.76 -24.71
C SER A 105 13.04 7.06 -25.40
N PHE A 106 13.11 8.18 -24.67
CA PHE A 106 13.38 9.52 -25.21
C PHE A 106 12.41 9.95 -26.32
N ALA A 107 11.19 9.39 -26.35
CA ALA A 107 10.17 9.72 -27.36
C ALA A 107 9.44 11.05 -27.06
N GLY A 108 9.80 11.73 -25.96
CA GLY A 108 9.19 12.99 -25.54
C GLY A 108 7.94 12.83 -24.69
N VAL A 109 7.15 13.90 -24.55
CA VAL A 109 5.88 13.90 -23.83
C VAL A 109 4.80 14.42 -24.75
N GLU A 110 3.79 13.59 -25.04
CA GLU A 110 2.68 13.95 -25.95
C GLU A 110 1.82 15.09 -25.40
N SER A 111 1.73 15.22 -24.07
CA SER A 111 0.99 16.28 -23.40
C SER A 111 1.61 16.58 -22.03
N ALA A 112 2.11 17.81 -21.86
CA ALA A 112 2.62 18.27 -20.57
C ALA A 112 1.51 18.35 -19.51
N THR A 113 0.30 18.77 -19.90
CA THR A 113 -0.87 18.86 -19.00
C THR A 113 -1.35 17.48 -18.57
N GLY A 114 -1.39 16.51 -19.50
CA GLY A 114 -1.69 15.10 -19.20
C GLY A 114 -0.68 14.49 -18.22
N LEU A 115 0.63 14.69 -18.45
CA LEU A 115 1.66 14.22 -17.52
C LEU A 115 1.53 14.88 -16.15
N ALA A 116 1.33 16.19 -16.10
CA ALA A 116 1.16 16.92 -14.84
C ALA A 116 -0.05 16.39 -14.04
N GLN A 117 -1.17 16.15 -14.71
CA GLN A 117 -2.38 15.58 -14.11
C GLN A 117 -2.10 14.19 -13.50
N VAL A 118 -1.40 13.32 -14.23
CA VAL A 118 -1.04 11.98 -13.76
C VAL A 118 -0.11 12.04 -12.54
N LEU A 119 0.91 12.89 -12.57
CA LEU A 119 1.84 13.06 -11.44
C LEU A 119 1.13 13.61 -10.21
N VAL A 120 0.24 14.58 -10.38
CA VAL A 120 -0.52 15.17 -9.29
C VAL A 120 -1.51 14.14 -8.70
N ASN A 121 -2.19 13.34 -9.53
CA ASN A 121 -3.00 12.19 -9.07
C ASN A 121 -2.15 11.17 -8.29
N ALA A 122 -0.90 10.96 -8.70
CA ALA A 122 0.02 10.04 -8.04
C ALA A 122 0.42 10.47 -6.64
N VAL A 123 0.86 11.72 -6.52
CA VAL A 123 1.20 12.31 -5.23
C VAL A 123 -0.02 12.24 -4.29
N GLY A 124 -1.20 12.59 -4.81
CA GLY A 124 -2.45 12.48 -4.06
C GLY A 124 -2.73 11.09 -3.54
N THR A 125 -2.72 10.10 -4.43
CA THR A 125 -2.98 8.70 -4.07
C THR A 125 -2.04 8.22 -2.97
N VAL A 126 -0.75 8.51 -3.08
CA VAL A 126 0.26 8.16 -2.06
C VAL A 126 -0.06 8.82 -0.72
N LEU A 127 -0.36 10.12 -0.71
CA LEU A 127 -0.72 10.86 0.49
C LEU A 127 -1.99 10.31 1.15
N LEU A 128 -3.04 10.02 0.37
CA LEU A 128 -4.31 9.48 0.87
C LEU A 128 -4.13 8.07 1.46
N VAL A 129 -3.34 7.21 0.83
CA VAL A 129 -2.98 5.90 1.39
C VAL A 129 -2.26 6.05 2.72
N PHE A 130 -1.30 6.98 2.83
CA PHE A 130 -0.64 7.24 4.11
C PHE A 130 -1.60 7.76 5.18
N VAL A 131 -2.53 8.66 4.85
CA VAL A 131 -3.57 9.13 5.77
C VAL A 131 -4.42 7.95 6.23
N ALA A 132 -4.95 7.13 5.31
CA ALA A 132 -5.79 5.99 5.63
C ALA A 132 -5.09 4.97 6.54
N ILE A 133 -3.81 4.66 6.28
CA ILE A 133 -3.00 3.77 7.13
C ILE A 133 -2.82 4.38 8.52
N SER A 134 -2.46 5.67 8.61
CA SER A 134 -2.25 6.36 9.89
C SER A 134 -3.53 6.39 10.74
N TYR A 135 -4.66 6.67 10.08
CA TYR A 135 -5.97 6.77 10.69
C TYR A 135 -6.46 5.40 11.20
N ARG A 136 -6.35 4.35 10.38
CA ARG A 136 -6.71 2.97 10.78
C ARG A 136 -5.89 2.47 11.97
N ARG A 137 -4.62 2.88 12.08
CA ARG A 137 -3.76 2.54 13.22
C ARG A 137 -4.23 3.23 14.49
N ARG A 138 -4.50 4.54 14.43
CA ARG A 138 -5.07 5.31 15.56
C ARG A 138 -6.38 4.71 16.04
N LEU A 139 -7.29 4.37 15.13
CA LEU A 139 -8.59 3.77 15.47
C LEU A 139 -8.49 2.45 16.23
N ARG A 140 -7.42 1.68 16.02
CA ARG A 140 -7.24 0.39 16.69
C ARG A 140 -6.62 0.51 18.09
N GLY A 141 -6.19 1.70 18.52
CA GLY A 141 -5.45 1.89 19.78
C GLY A 141 -4.16 1.06 19.84
N ARG A 142 -3.63 0.64 18.69
CA ARG A 142 -2.52 -0.30 18.58
C ARG A 142 -1.21 0.46 18.48
N CYS A 143 -0.23 0.08 19.30
CA CYS A 143 1.12 0.59 19.21
C CYS A 143 1.69 0.34 17.80
N PRO A 144 2.29 1.35 17.16
CA PRO A 144 2.84 1.24 15.80
C PRO A 144 4.00 0.23 15.68
N ARG A 145 4.57 -0.23 16.79
CA ARG A 145 5.69 -1.20 16.84
C ARG A 145 5.21 -2.65 16.82
N CYS A 146 4.23 -3.01 17.64
CA CYS A 146 3.83 -4.41 17.87
C CYS A 146 2.40 -4.74 17.47
N GLY A 147 1.56 -3.73 17.22
CA GLY A 147 0.15 -3.95 16.89
C GLY A 147 -0.73 -4.35 18.09
N GLN A 148 -0.27 -4.19 19.34
CA GLN A 148 -1.04 -4.43 20.57
C GLN A 148 -1.43 -3.12 21.26
N ALA A 149 -2.46 -3.15 22.10
CA ALA A 149 -2.82 -2.01 22.96
C ALA A 149 -1.82 -1.90 24.11
N HIS A 150 -1.26 -0.71 24.35
CA HIS A 150 -0.38 -0.46 25.49
C HIS A 150 -0.99 0.62 26.38
N PRO A 151 -0.92 0.48 27.71
CA PRO A 151 -1.39 1.48 28.66
C PRO A 151 -0.46 2.70 28.79
N GLY A 152 0.74 2.68 28.19
CA GLY A 152 1.75 3.74 28.33
C GLY A 152 1.82 4.72 27.15
N THR A 153 2.03 6.00 27.47
CA THR A 153 2.23 7.12 26.51
C THR A 153 3.65 7.21 25.93
N GLY A 154 4.57 6.34 26.36
CA GLY A 154 6.02 6.59 26.31
C GLY A 154 6.84 6.06 25.13
N ASP A 155 6.35 5.15 24.28
CA ASP A 155 7.16 4.60 23.19
C ASP A 155 6.81 5.24 21.83
N GLY A 156 7.59 6.26 21.49
CA GLY A 156 7.43 7.01 20.24
C GLY A 156 7.56 6.13 18.97
N PRO A 157 6.86 6.47 17.87
CA PRO A 157 6.75 5.62 16.69
C PRO A 157 8.07 5.53 15.91
N ARG A 158 8.78 4.39 15.97
CA ARG A 158 9.90 4.15 15.05
C ARG A 158 9.38 3.84 13.64
N VAL A 159 10.13 4.28 12.63
CA VAL A 159 9.87 4.09 11.19
C VAL A 159 9.39 2.66 10.93
N PRO A 160 8.23 2.45 10.27
CA PRO A 160 7.72 1.12 10.00
C PRO A 160 8.68 0.38 9.07
N ARG A 161 8.92 -0.91 9.36
CA ARG A 161 9.56 -1.81 8.37
C ARG A 161 8.74 -1.99 7.09
N LEU A 162 7.49 -1.54 7.07
CA LEU A 162 6.66 -1.49 5.87
C LEU A 162 6.88 -0.23 5.01
N LEU A 163 7.60 0.81 5.48
CA LEU A 163 7.89 1.98 4.63
C LEU A 163 8.76 1.60 3.42
N PRO A 164 9.84 0.81 3.59
CA PRO A 164 10.63 0.30 2.45
C PRO A 164 9.82 -0.58 1.51
N LEU A 165 8.77 -1.24 2.03
CA LEU A 165 7.88 -2.10 1.24
C LEU A 165 6.69 -1.35 0.65
N LEU A 166 6.50 -0.07 0.98
CA LEU A 166 5.37 0.69 0.47
C LEU A 166 5.42 0.89 -1.04
N PRO A 167 6.58 1.23 -1.66
CA PRO A 167 6.68 1.27 -3.12
C PRO A 167 6.32 -0.07 -3.75
N ALA A 168 6.81 -1.17 -3.16
CA ALA A 168 6.49 -2.51 -3.61
C ALA A 168 4.99 -2.83 -3.45
N TRP A 169 4.34 -2.39 -2.36
CA TRP A 169 2.90 -2.57 -2.15
C TRP A 169 2.05 -1.77 -3.12
N LEU A 170 2.41 -0.52 -3.37
CA LEU A 170 1.71 0.35 -4.32
C LEU A 170 1.86 -0.19 -5.75
N ALA A 171 3.07 -0.59 -6.13
CA ALA A 171 3.32 -1.25 -7.40
C ALA A 171 2.53 -2.56 -7.50
N ALA A 172 2.51 -3.39 -6.46
CA ALA A 172 1.81 -4.65 -6.44
C ALA A 172 0.29 -4.48 -6.61
N VAL A 173 -0.32 -3.55 -5.87
CA VAL A 173 -1.76 -3.24 -5.99
C VAL A 173 -2.07 -2.68 -7.38
N GLY A 174 -1.26 -1.74 -7.88
CA GLY A 174 -1.42 -1.17 -9.21
C GLY A 174 -1.35 -2.25 -10.30
N LEU A 175 -0.33 -3.11 -10.25
CA LEU A 175 -0.14 -4.23 -11.16
C LEU A 175 -1.28 -5.25 -11.09
N SER A 176 -1.75 -5.59 -9.89
CA SER A 176 -2.89 -6.49 -9.70
C SER A 176 -4.18 -5.93 -10.32
N VAL A 177 -4.52 -4.67 -10.00
CA VAL A 177 -5.73 -4.04 -10.53
C VAL A 177 -5.64 -3.90 -12.04
N TYR A 178 -4.51 -3.43 -12.55
CA TYR A 178 -4.27 -3.31 -13.98
C TYR A 178 -4.38 -4.65 -14.69
N GLY A 179 -3.72 -5.68 -14.17
CA GLY A 179 -3.78 -7.03 -14.73
C GLY A 179 -5.19 -7.61 -14.77
N VAL A 180 -5.96 -7.46 -13.69
CA VAL A 180 -7.37 -7.91 -13.62
C VAL A 180 -8.24 -7.17 -14.64
N LEU A 181 -8.07 -5.85 -14.79
CA LEU A 181 -8.83 -5.08 -15.78
C LEU A 181 -8.49 -5.48 -17.21
N LEU A 182 -7.21 -5.72 -17.53
CA LEU A 182 -6.79 -6.25 -18.83
C LEU A 182 -7.41 -7.62 -19.11
N LEU A 183 -7.46 -8.50 -18.12
CA LEU A 183 -8.08 -9.81 -18.24
C LEU A 183 -9.58 -9.71 -18.53
N ILE A 184 -10.30 -8.88 -17.78
CA ILE A 184 -11.75 -8.64 -18.00
C ILE A 184 -11.97 -8.08 -19.42
N PHE A 185 -11.19 -7.07 -19.81
CA PHE A 185 -11.29 -6.48 -21.14
C PHE A 185 -11.03 -7.51 -22.24
N ALA A 186 -9.94 -8.27 -22.14
CA ALA A 186 -9.59 -9.30 -23.13
C ALA A 186 -10.69 -10.37 -23.25
N SER A 187 -11.25 -10.83 -22.12
CA SER A 187 -12.35 -11.80 -22.12
C SER A 187 -13.61 -11.26 -22.78
N LEU A 188 -13.98 -10.01 -22.47
CA LEU A 188 -15.15 -9.35 -23.08
C LEU A 188 -14.96 -9.09 -24.58
N ALA A 189 -13.75 -8.68 -25.00
CA ALA A 189 -13.41 -8.50 -26.40
C ALA A 189 -13.40 -9.84 -27.16
N ALA A 190 -12.86 -10.90 -26.57
CA ALA A 190 -12.86 -12.25 -27.15
C ALA A 190 -14.28 -12.82 -27.30
N ALA A 191 -15.18 -12.50 -26.36
CA ALA A 191 -16.59 -12.88 -26.42
C ALA A 191 -17.42 -12.03 -27.41
N GLY A 192 -16.82 -11.02 -28.05
CA GLY A 192 -17.53 -10.10 -28.94
C GLY A 192 -18.45 -9.10 -28.24
N VAL A 193 -18.36 -8.98 -26.91
CA VAL A 193 -19.17 -8.04 -26.11
C VAL A 193 -18.65 -6.61 -26.24
N LEU A 194 -17.32 -6.44 -26.31
CA LEU A 194 -16.67 -5.16 -26.56
C LEU A 194 -16.03 -5.15 -27.95
N PRO A 195 -16.01 -4.00 -28.64
CA PRO A 195 -15.27 -3.88 -29.90
C PRO A 195 -13.79 -4.16 -29.65
N GLY A 196 -13.21 -4.99 -30.53
CA GLY A 196 -11.78 -5.27 -30.48
C GLY A 196 -10.94 -4.00 -30.66
N PRO A 197 -9.75 -3.93 -30.05
CA PRO A 197 -8.82 -2.83 -30.28
C PRO A 197 -8.49 -2.71 -31.77
N ALA A 198 -8.30 -1.47 -32.23
CA ALA A 198 -7.94 -1.20 -33.62
C ALA A 198 -6.64 -1.93 -33.97
N ILE A 199 -6.59 -2.50 -35.18
CA ILE A 199 -5.41 -3.21 -35.65
C ILE A 199 -4.36 -2.16 -36.05
N GLU A 200 -3.32 -2.04 -35.25
CA GLU A 200 -2.16 -1.21 -35.53
C GLU A 200 -0.92 -2.10 -35.69
N PRO A 201 -0.01 -1.80 -36.64
CA PRO A 201 1.27 -2.48 -36.74
C PRO A 201 1.99 -2.48 -35.38
N PRO A 202 2.62 -3.59 -34.94
CA PRO A 202 2.98 -4.77 -35.72
C PRO A 202 1.92 -5.88 -35.78
N PHE A 203 0.72 -5.67 -35.20
CA PHE A 203 -0.28 -6.71 -35.14
C PHE A 203 -1.05 -6.82 -36.46
N THR A 204 -1.28 -8.05 -36.92
CA THR A 204 -1.98 -8.34 -38.18
C THR A 204 -3.43 -8.79 -37.96
N SER A 205 -3.84 -9.03 -36.71
CA SER A 205 -5.19 -9.45 -36.37
C SER A 205 -5.64 -8.89 -35.02
N SER A 206 -6.95 -8.69 -34.88
CA SER A 206 -7.57 -8.33 -33.60
C SER A 206 -7.36 -9.44 -32.54
N SER A 207 -7.35 -10.71 -32.96
CA SER A 207 -7.06 -11.84 -32.08
C SER A 207 -5.64 -11.78 -31.50
N GLY A 208 -4.66 -11.34 -32.30
CA GLY A 208 -3.28 -11.15 -31.84
C GLY A 208 -3.16 -10.07 -30.77
N ILE A 209 -3.84 -8.93 -30.95
CA ILE A 209 -3.85 -7.86 -29.95
C ILE A 209 -4.58 -8.33 -28.68
N THR A 210 -5.74 -8.96 -28.80
CA THR A 210 -6.50 -9.47 -27.65
C THR A 210 -5.69 -10.48 -26.84
N TRP A 211 -4.95 -11.37 -27.50
CA TRP A 211 -4.03 -12.30 -26.84
C TRP A 211 -2.88 -11.59 -26.13
N MET A 212 -2.27 -10.58 -26.76
CA MET A 212 -1.23 -9.77 -26.13
C MET A 212 -1.76 -9.06 -24.88
N VAL A 213 -2.97 -8.49 -24.94
CA VAL A 213 -3.64 -7.85 -23.80
C VAL A 213 -3.92 -8.85 -22.69
N ALA A 214 -4.43 -10.04 -23.02
CA ALA A 214 -4.64 -11.12 -22.05
C ALA A 214 -3.33 -11.56 -21.38
N PHE A 215 -2.25 -11.72 -22.17
CA PHE A 215 -0.94 -12.09 -21.67
C PHE A 215 -0.37 -11.03 -20.72
N GLY A 216 -0.42 -9.75 -21.11
CA GLY A 216 -0.07 -8.64 -20.24
C GLY A 216 -0.89 -8.64 -18.95
N GLY A 217 -2.20 -8.91 -19.06
CA GLY A 217 -3.11 -9.05 -17.92
C GLY A 217 -2.67 -10.14 -16.94
N LEU A 218 -2.36 -11.34 -17.44
CA LEU A 218 -1.84 -12.45 -16.63
C LEU A 218 -0.49 -12.11 -15.99
N ALA A 219 0.44 -11.54 -16.76
CA ALA A 219 1.79 -11.22 -16.29
C ALA A 219 1.76 -10.16 -15.17
N PHE A 220 1.11 -9.02 -15.41
CA PHE A 220 1.02 -7.95 -14.42
C PHE A 220 0.13 -8.33 -13.25
N GLY A 221 -1.00 -8.99 -13.52
CA GLY A 221 -1.91 -9.47 -12.48
C GLY A 221 -1.20 -10.47 -11.56
N GLY A 222 -0.57 -11.49 -12.15
CA GLY A 222 0.19 -12.52 -11.46
C GLY A 222 1.35 -11.95 -10.64
N LEU A 223 2.16 -11.06 -11.24
CA LEU A 223 3.25 -10.37 -10.53
C LEU A 223 2.72 -9.53 -9.36
N GLY A 224 1.65 -8.77 -9.57
CA GLY A 224 1.00 -7.98 -8.52
C GLY A 224 0.54 -8.85 -7.35
N PHE A 225 -0.16 -9.95 -7.63
CA PHE A 225 -0.62 -10.89 -6.59
C PHE A 225 0.54 -11.56 -5.87
N ALA A 226 1.60 -11.93 -6.59
CA ALA A 226 2.81 -12.50 -6.00
C ALA A 226 3.49 -11.50 -5.04
N LEU A 227 3.61 -10.23 -5.43
CA LEU A 227 4.18 -9.18 -4.60
C LEU A 227 3.32 -8.88 -3.36
N ILE A 228 1.98 -8.84 -3.48
CA ILE A 228 1.07 -8.71 -2.34
C ILE A 228 1.29 -9.88 -1.36
N THR A 229 1.38 -11.10 -1.89
CA THR A 229 1.58 -12.32 -1.10
C THR A 229 2.94 -12.31 -0.39
N ALA A 230 4.01 -11.95 -1.10
CA ALA A 230 5.35 -11.82 -0.57
C ALA A 230 5.42 -10.74 0.53
N ALA A 231 4.82 -9.57 0.30
CA ALA A 231 4.77 -8.50 1.29
C ALA A 231 3.98 -8.89 2.54
N ARG A 232 2.87 -9.64 2.38
CA ARG A 232 2.10 -10.20 3.50
C ARG A 232 2.92 -11.23 4.28
N SER A 233 3.61 -12.13 3.59
CA SER A 233 4.50 -13.13 4.19
C SER A 233 5.67 -12.48 4.95
N TYR A 234 6.29 -11.45 4.37
CA TYR A 234 7.32 -10.68 5.04
C TYR A 234 6.76 -10.03 6.32
N ALA A 235 5.60 -9.38 6.22
CA ALA A 235 4.97 -8.71 7.36
C ALA A 235 4.56 -9.67 8.50
N THR A 236 4.24 -10.93 8.20
CA THR A 236 3.95 -11.93 9.25
C THR A 236 5.23 -12.46 9.90
N ARG A 237 6.28 -12.73 9.11
CA ARG A 237 7.57 -13.24 9.61
C ARG A 237 8.38 -12.19 10.36
N SER A 238 8.25 -10.92 9.99
CA SER A 238 9.02 -9.83 10.59
C SER A 238 8.31 -9.16 11.78
N ARG A 239 7.31 -9.81 12.39
CA ARG A 239 6.61 -9.25 13.55
C ARG A 239 7.60 -9.13 14.70
N PRO A 240 7.88 -7.92 15.21
CA PRO A 240 8.70 -7.79 16.40
C PRO A 240 7.93 -8.45 17.54
N VAL A 241 8.56 -9.44 18.17
CA VAL A 241 8.16 -9.89 19.48
C VAL A 241 8.46 -8.70 20.39
N CYS A 242 7.43 -8.02 20.89
CA CYS A 242 7.61 -7.20 22.06
C CYS A 242 8.26 -8.13 23.08
N ALA A 243 9.44 -7.78 23.57
CA ALA A 243 9.94 -8.31 24.83
C ALA A 243 8.96 -7.83 25.91
N ALA A 244 7.75 -8.39 25.89
CA ALA A 244 6.76 -8.24 26.92
C ALA A 244 7.40 -8.92 28.11
N HIS A 245 7.78 -8.11 29.09
CA HIS A 245 8.21 -8.53 30.41
C HIS A 245 9.04 -9.81 30.36
N LEU A 246 10.37 -9.67 30.29
CA LEU A 246 11.10 -10.38 31.33
C LEU A 246 10.39 -9.92 32.61
N PRO A 247 9.62 -10.79 33.32
CA PRO A 247 9.20 -10.41 34.65
C PRO A 247 10.48 -9.92 35.29
N GLU A 248 10.50 -8.68 35.77
CA GLU A 248 11.54 -8.26 36.68
C GLU A 248 11.64 -9.42 37.64
N HIS A 249 12.71 -10.21 37.50
CA HIS A 249 13.10 -11.10 38.56
C HIS A 249 13.44 -10.08 39.62
N GLY A 250 12.42 -9.74 40.43
CA GLY A 250 12.60 -8.97 41.64
C GLY A 250 13.85 -9.57 42.28
N PRO A 251 14.81 -8.71 42.66
CA PRO A 251 16.18 -9.10 43.01
C PRO A 251 16.09 -10.41 43.76
N ALA A 252 16.60 -11.47 43.12
CA ALA A 252 16.41 -12.85 43.56
C ALA A 252 16.55 -12.84 45.08
N ASP A 253 15.47 -13.18 45.76
CA ASP A 253 15.46 -13.35 47.20
C ASP A 253 16.46 -14.49 47.47
N THR A 254 17.72 -14.10 47.66
CA THR A 254 18.87 -14.98 47.80
C THR A 254 18.93 -15.48 49.25
N SER A 255 17.84 -15.30 50.02
CA SER A 255 17.84 -15.53 51.47
C SER A 255 17.25 -16.86 51.92
N ALA A 256 16.58 -17.65 51.06
CA ALA A 256 15.86 -18.83 51.56
C ALA A 256 15.73 -20.02 50.59
N ARG A 257 16.81 -20.43 49.93
CA ARG A 257 16.89 -21.82 49.44
C ARG A 257 17.83 -22.63 50.34
N PRO A 258 17.31 -23.47 51.27
CA PRO A 258 18.13 -24.47 51.91
C PRO A 258 18.75 -25.35 50.83
N ALA A 259 20.04 -25.63 51.00
CA ALA A 259 20.81 -26.50 50.11
C ALA A 259 20.00 -27.77 49.81
N PRO A 260 19.79 -28.15 48.53
CA PRO A 260 19.20 -29.43 48.22
C PRO A 260 20.12 -30.50 48.82
N ALA A 261 19.61 -31.20 49.84
CA ALA A 261 20.25 -32.38 50.38
C ALA A 261 20.61 -33.29 49.20
N LEU A 262 21.90 -33.59 49.08
CA LEU A 262 22.44 -34.60 48.17
C LEU A 262 21.60 -35.87 48.29
N ARG A 263 20.64 -36.05 47.38
CA ARG A 263 19.97 -37.32 47.18
C ARG A 263 20.98 -38.20 46.49
N ALA A 264 21.57 -39.11 47.25
CA ALA A 264 22.43 -40.17 46.74
C ALA A 264 21.69 -40.87 45.59
N THR A 265 22.21 -40.71 44.38
CA THR A 265 21.83 -41.53 43.23
C THR A 265 22.16 -42.98 43.54
N PRO A 266 21.19 -43.91 43.42
CA PRO A 266 21.48 -45.34 43.50
C PRO A 266 22.50 -45.70 42.42
N ARG A 267 23.64 -46.26 42.82
CA ARG A 267 24.55 -46.95 41.89
C ARG A 267 23.79 -48.12 41.30
N THR A 268 23.46 -48.05 40.01
CA THR A 268 23.05 -49.23 39.24
C THR A 268 24.28 -50.12 39.08
N PRO A 269 24.27 -51.36 39.58
CA PRO A 269 25.35 -52.29 39.37
C PRO A 269 25.18 -53.03 38.04
N THR A 270 26.32 -53.51 37.54
CA THR A 270 26.50 -54.65 36.65
C THR A 270 26.56 -54.35 35.14
N ASP A 271 27.81 -54.10 34.72
CA ASP A 271 28.38 -54.55 33.46
C ASP A 271 27.97 -55.99 33.13
N ALA A 272 27.36 -56.19 31.97
CA ALA A 272 27.29 -57.49 31.33
C ALA A 272 28.20 -57.45 30.08
N PRO A 273 29.23 -58.32 29.97
CA PRO A 273 30.09 -58.36 28.79
C PRO A 273 29.35 -58.94 27.56
N PRO A 274 29.72 -58.52 26.34
CA PRO A 274 29.06 -58.93 25.11
C PRO A 274 29.32 -60.42 24.77
N PRO A 275 28.33 -61.16 24.26
CA PRO A 275 28.51 -62.55 23.84
C PRO A 275 29.37 -62.65 22.57
N GLY A 276 30.30 -63.60 22.62
CA GLY A 276 31.38 -63.80 21.67
C GLY A 276 30.95 -64.19 20.24
N ARG A 277 31.80 -63.80 19.29
CA ARG A 277 31.92 -64.40 17.96
C ARG A 277 32.54 -65.78 18.12
N ARG A 278 31.91 -66.81 17.53
CA ARG A 278 32.61 -68.05 17.16
C ARG A 278 33.08 -67.94 15.70
N PRO A 279 34.22 -68.57 15.36
CA PRO A 279 34.67 -68.75 13.98
C PRO A 279 33.79 -69.73 13.21
#